data_AF-A0A3M0CUD8-F1
#
_entry.id   AF-A0A3M0CUD8-F1
#
_cell.length_a   1.000
_cell.length_b   1.000
_cell.length_c   1.000
_cell.angle_alpha   90.00
_cell.angle_beta   90.00
_cell.angle_gamma   90.00
#
_symmetry.space_group_name_H-M   'P 1'
#
loop_
_entity.id
_entity.type
_entity.pdbx_description
1 polymer ?
#
loop_
_entity_poly.entity_id
_entity_poly.type
_entity_poly.pdbx_seq_one_letter_code
_entity_poly.pdbx_strand_id
1 'polypeptide(L)'
;MSIITATADKPPHRRAAASVPARRAGAVRRRAAALLITTGLVHAGLAMPLAAQEDTPDLADRVAALEATLAKILARLEDQDAKLSVQEIQIVEQASRLVQTEQKVEETEERVIQVANSTPFIQERPEEAGGFQMGDTNVQIHGYVKLDTIFSNFSDGVLGSSNIGRDFYIPGLVPVAAEDIDSDWVNDFNPRETRLLIDTDTPIGDHKVSTRIELDFQVTGGGDERISNSFVPRMRQAYIRFDDWLLGQAWSTFQDVSALPDNLDFIGPTEGTVFERQPMIRYTKGPWELALEQAETTVTTRDGGRILSGSDPVPDAVVRYTSRGDWGHVRLAGILRNLNIEENMVMGAAEDSALAYGLTLSGKLKVGRKGSDFRFMGTVGEGLGRYVGLNLVNSAGLRDDGTLDPITSYSGFASYRHMWEEKWRSNLTFGYFKADNPVRLTTMGVTDESWSVHANLIYSLASRLDVGVEYTISERTLENGLSGSLNRVQFSTKFSF
;
A
#
# COMPACT_ATOMS: atom_id res chain seq x y z
N MET A 1 -41.83 -36.23 41.81
CA MET A 1 -40.76 -36.09 42.82
C MET A 1 -40.59 -34.59 43.11
N SER A 2 -40.21 -34.20 44.31
CA SER A 2 -40.18 -32.80 44.79
C SER A 2 -39.29 -31.89 43.90
N ILE A 3 -39.58 -30.62 43.63
CA ILE A 3 -40.01 -29.48 44.49
C ILE A 3 -38.96 -29.11 45.54
N ILE A 4 -38.37 -27.91 45.41
CA ILE A 4 -38.16 -26.90 46.47
C ILE A 4 -37.71 -25.58 45.80
N THR A 5 -38.03 -24.45 46.45
CA THR A 5 -37.82 -23.07 45.97
C THR A 5 -37.28 -22.19 47.10
N ALA A 6 -36.80 -20.98 46.75
CA ALA A 6 -36.59 -19.82 47.66
C ALA A 6 -35.40 -19.92 48.66
N THR A 7 -34.78 -18.88 49.21
CA THR A 7 -34.78 -17.39 49.02
C THR A 7 -33.64 -16.75 49.85
N ALA A 8 -33.15 -15.55 49.47
CA ALA A 8 -32.55 -14.46 50.31
C ALA A 8 -31.43 -14.80 51.34
N ASP A 9 -30.60 -13.88 51.88
CA ASP A 9 -30.65 -12.41 51.99
C ASP A 9 -29.22 -11.78 52.12
N LYS A 10 -29.11 -10.51 52.54
CA LYS A 10 -27.91 -9.64 52.52
C LYS A 10 -27.03 -9.61 53.80
N PRO A 11 -25.80 -9.03 53.75
CA PRO A 11 -24.80 -9.04 54.83
C PRO A 11 -24.89 -7.80 55.75
N PRO A 12 -24.05 -7.68 56.81
CA PRO A 12 -22.78 -6.94 56.63
C PRO A 12 -21.62 -7.36 57.58
N HIS A 13 -20.39 -6.90 57.30
CA HIS A 13 -19.45 -6.46 58.35
C HIS A 13 -18.44 -5.42 57.81
N ARG A 14 -18.02 -4.46 58.67
CA ARG A 14 -17.11 -3.34 58.37
C ARG A 14 -15.89 -3.34 59.30
N ARG A 15 -14.71 -2.99 58.74
CA ARG A 15 -13.64 -2.11 59.27
C ARG A 15 -12.62 -1.94 58.11
N ALA A 16 -12.25 -0.77 57.58
CA ALA A 16 -11.83 0.52 58.16
C ALA A 16 -10.43 0.46 58.83
N ALA A 17 -9.49 1.39 58.60
CA ALA A 17 -9.37 2.45 57.58
C ALA A 17 -7.93 3.04 57.56
N ALA A 18 -7.49 3.61 56.42
CA ALA A 18 -6.33 4.50 56.30
C ALA A 18 -6.51 5.38 55.04
N SER A 19 -5.96 6.62 55.00
CA SER A 19 -6.41 7.62 54.01
C SER A 19 -5.47 8.83 53.79
N VAL A 20 -5.64 9.51 52.64
CA VAL A 20 -5.15 10.89 52.30
C VAL A 20 -3.61 11.02 52.07
N PRO A 21 -3.07 11.96 51.25
CA PRO A 21 -3.66 12.90 50.26
C PRO A 21 -3.15 12.72 48.81
N ALA A 22 -3.69 13.51 47.87
CA ALA A 22 -3.08 13.81 46.56
C ALA A 22 -2.44 15.22 46.54
N ARG A 23 -1.42 15.46 45.69
CA ARG A 23 -0.97 16.84 45.34
C ARG A 23 -0.15 16.95 44.04
N ARG A 24 -0.62 17.87 43.18
CA ARG A 24 0.04 18.75 42.16
C ARG A 24 1.39 18.36 41.52
N ALA A 25 1.46 18.61 40.20
CA ALA A 25 2.67 18.58 39.38
C ALA A 25 3.66 19.72 39.66
N GLY A 26 4.93 19.54 39.26
CA GLY A 26 5.93 20.61 39.20
C GLY A 26 7.37 20.15 38.89
N ALA A 27 8.03 20.89 37.99
CA ALA A 27 9.48 20.95 37.69
C ALA A 27 10.20 19.74 37.05
N VAL A 28 10.87 20.02 35.93
CA VAL A 28 11.85 19.15 35.24
C VAL A 28 13.23 19.29 35.87
N ARG A 29 14.02 18.19 35.95
CA ARG A 29 15.48 18.24 36.14
C ARG A 29 16.21 17.19 35.30
N ARG A 30 17.28 17.62 34.61
CA ARG A 30 18.22 16.75 33.87
C ARG A 30 18.96 15.82 34.86
N ARG A 31 19.34 14.61 34.42
CA ARG A 31 20.27 13.71 35.13
C ARG A 31 21.58 13.63 34.36
N ALA A 32 22.71 13.73 35.07
CA ALA A 32 24.02 13.34 34.56
C ALA A 32 24.29 11.86 34.88
N ALA A 33 25.05 11.18 34.03
CA ALA A 33 25.52 9.81 34.28
C ALA A 33 26.88 9.81 35.00
N ALA A 34 27.14 8.78 35.80
CA ALA A 34 28.45 8.52 36.41
C ALA A 34 28.87 7.10 36.05
N LEU A 35 30.09 6.94 35.52
CA LEU A 35 30.63 5.65 35.10
C LEU A 35 31.71 5.18 36.08
N LEU A 36 31.54 3.97 36.61
CA LEU A 36 32.54 3.25 37.41
C LEU A 36 33.27 2.27 36.49
N ILE A 37 34.61 2.30 36.52
CA ILE A 37 35.45 1.32 35.83
C ILE A 37 36.25 0.55 36.90
N THR A 38 36.10 -0.77 36.92
CA THR A 38 36.81 -1.70 37.81
C THR A 38 38.06 -2.26 37.15
N THR A 39 39.12 -2.47 37.93
CA THR A 39 40.41 -3.03 37.47
C THR A 39 40.41 -4.56 37.48
N GLY A 40 41.14 -5.19 36.55
CA GLY A 40 41.12 -6.64 36.34
C GLY A 40 42.44 -7.29 35.91
N LEU A 41 43.16 -7.83 36.90
CA LEU A 41 44.15 -8.91 36.83
C LEU A 41 45.50 -8.73 36.07
N VAL A 42 46.34 -9.76 36.25
CA VAL A 42 47.80 -9.83 36.07
C VAL A 42 48.16 -11.26 35.63
N HIS A 43 49.20 -11.43 34.78
CA HIS A 43 50.17 -12.55 34.64
C HIS A 43 50.70 -12.55 33.18
N ALA A 44 51.92 -13.00 32.84
CA ALA A 44 53.20 -13.11 33.56
C ALA A 44 54.33 -13.38 32.53
N GLY A 45 55.58 -13.02 32.82
CA GLY A 45 56.73 -13.28 31.94
C GLY A 45 58.08 -13.05 32.64
N LEU A 46 59.04 -13.95 32.44
CA LEU A 46 60.32 -14.00 33.18
C LEU A 46 61.51 -13.63 32.27
N ALA A 47 62.34 -12.68 32.69
CA ALA A 47 63.81 -12.73 32.59
C ALA A 47 64.49 -11.50 33.25
N MET A 48 65.66 -11.74 33.85
CA MET A 48 66.71 -10.77 34.22
C MET A 48 68.01 -11.21 33.51
N PRO A 49 69.09 -10.38 33.36
CA PRO A 49 69.48 -9.31 34.30
C PRO A 49 70.15 -8.03 33.72
N LEU A 50 70.38 -7.09 34.65
CA LEU A 50 71.47 -6.09 34.73
C LEU A 50 71.47 -4.83 33.82
N ALA A 51 71.57 -3.69 34.53
CA ALA A 51 72.29 -2.47 34.17
C ALA A 51 71.84 -1.66 32.93
N ALA A 52 70.77 -0.89 33.11
CA ALA A 52 70.61 0.43 32.48
C ALA A 52 70.14 1.43 33.54
N GLN A 53 70.63 2.68 33.47
CA GLN A 53 70.16 3.81 34.27
C GLN A 53 69.41 4.75 33.31
N GLU A 54 68.09 4.72 33.33
CA GLU A 54 67.23 5.56 32.48
C GLU A 54 66.67 6.74 33.25
N ASP A 55 66.62 7.91 32.61
CA ASP A 55 66.01 9.11 33.16
C ASP A 55 64.48 8.94 33.23
N THR A 56 63.95 8.81 34.45
CA THR A 56 62.52 9.01 34.69
C THR A 56 62.19 10.50 34.60
N PRO A 57 61.37 10.97 33.65
CA PRO A 57 60.92 12.36 33.62
C PRO A 57 60.12 12.67 34.89
N ASP A 58 60.23 13.92 35.37
CA ASP A 58 59.71 14.28 36.70
C ASP A 58 58.18 14.15 36.76
N LEU A 59 57.66 13.94 37.97
CA LEU A 59 56.23 13.82 38.20
C LEU A 59 55.49 15.09 37.75
N ALA A 60 56.15 16.25 37.84
CA ALA A 60 55.65 17.54 37.35
C ALA A 60 55.36 17.53 35.84
N ASP A 61 56.26 17.00 35.00
CA ASP A 61 56.09 16.98 33.54
C ASP A 61 54.87 16.16 33.13
N ARG A 62 54.63 15.04 33.84
CA ARG A 62 53.46 14.17 33.62
C ARG A 62 52.15 14.83 34.04
N VAL A 63 52.15 15.64 35.10
CA VAL A 63 50.98 16.44 35.51
C VAL A 63 50.71 17.53 34.48
N ALA A 64 51.72 18.29 34.06
CA ALA A 64 51.58 19.34 33.06
C ALA A 64 51.05 18.80 31.71
N ALA A 65 51.50 17.62 31.27
CA ALA A 65 50.99 16.96 30.07
C ALA A 65 49.51 16.54 30.19
N LEU A 66 49.07 16.12 31.38
CA LEU A 66 47.66 15.78 31.66
C LEU A 66 46.76 17.02 31.70
N GLU A 67 47.20 18.09 32.37
CA GLU A 67 46.48 19.38 32.41
C GLU A 67 46.33 19.99 31.01
N ALA A 68 47.40 19.99 30.21
CA ALA A 68 47.37 20.44 28.81
C ALA A 68 46.48 19.56 27.91
N THR A 69 46.23 18.31 28.28
CA THR A 69 45.30 17.41 27.57
C THR A 69 43.85 17.67 28.00
N LEU A 70 43.61 17.86 29.30
CA LEU A 70 42.30 18.20 29.84
C LEU A 70 41.78 19.53 29.28
N ALA A 71 42.63 20.56 29.20
CA ALA A 71 42.28 21.85 28.60
C ALA A 71 41.83 21.74 27.13
N LYS A 72 42.48 20.87 26.33
CA LYS A 72 42.09 20.60 24.93
C LYS A 72 40.75 19.87 24.81
N ILE A 73 40.44 18.99 25.76
CA ILE A 73 39.14 18.29 25.81
C ILE A 73 38.02 19.27 26.16
N LEU A 74 38.22 20.13 27.17
CA LEU A 74 37.24 21.15 27.56
C LEU A 74 36.92 22.11 26.40
N ALA A 75 37.94 22.69 25.76
CA ALA A 75 37.75 23.60 24.62
C ALA A 75 37.02 22.93 23.43
N ARG A 76 37.17 21.62 23.24
CA ARG A 76 36.44 20.87 22.19
C ARG A 76 34.97 20.62 22.56
N LEU A 77 34.67 20.45 23.85
CA LEU A 77 33.28 20.31 24.32
C LEU A 77 32.53 21.64 24.19
N GLU A 78 33.17 22.77 24.54
CA GLU A 78 32.60 24.12 24.38
C GLU A 78 32.27 24.44 22.89
N ASP A 79 33.16 24.06 21.96
CA ASP A 79 32.92 24.16 20.51
C ASP A 79 31.76 23.27 20.00
N GLN A 80 31.55 22.10 20.60
CA GLN A 80 30.41 21.23 20.25
C GLN A 80 29.08 21.74 20.81
N ASP A 81 29.02 22.16 22.07
CA ASP A 81 27.80 22.73 22.67
C ASP A 81 27.37 24.02 21.93
N ALA A 82 28.34 24.85 21.51
CA ALA A 82 28.07 26.02 20.69
C ALA A 82 27.39 25.64 19.35
N LYS A 83 27.93 24.64 18.64
CA LYS A 83 27.37 24.19 17.34
C LYS A 83 25.98 23.57 17.48
N LEU A 84 25.76 22.76 18.51
CA LEU A 84 24.45 22.19 18.81
C LEU A 84 23.40 23.28 19.08
N SER A 85 23.76 24.32 19.85
CA SER A 85 22.84 25.42 20.15
C SER A 85 22.38 26.21 18.90
N VAL A 86 23.26 26.39 17.91
CA VAL A 86 22.92 27.03 16.63
C VAL A 86 22.00 26.14 15.79
N GLN A 87 22.25 24.83 15.79
CA GLN A 87 21.44 23.85 15.05
C GLN A 87 20.03 23.70 15.64
N GLU A 88 19.88 23.70 16.98
CA GLU A 88 18.57 23.72 17.65
C GLU A 88 17.75 24.96 17.26
N ILE A 89 18.37 26.15 17.22
CA ILE A 89 17.71 27.40 16.83
C ILE A 89 17.20 27.33 15.38
N GLN A 90 18.02 26.82 14.45
CA GLN A 90 17.63 26.69 13.04
C GLN A 90 16.44 25.73 12.84
N ILE A 91 16.40 24.60 13.56
CA ILE A 91 15.28 23.65 13.52
C ILE A 91 13.98 24.31 14.00
N VAL A 92 14.03 25.09 15.08
CA VAL A 92 12.85 25.83 15.60
C VAL A 92 12.38 26.91 14.61
N GLU A 93 13.31 27.61 13.94
CA GLU A 93 12.99 28.61 12.91
C GLU A 93 12.47 27.98 11.60
N GLN A 94 12.72 26.69 11.34
CA GLN A 94 12.11 25.96 10.23
C GLN A 94 10.72 25.43 10.60
N ALA A 95 10.57 24.77 11.75
CA ALA A 95 9.28 24.24 12.22
C ALA A 95 8.20 25.33 12.34
N SER A 96 8.57 26.52 12.83
CA SER A 96 7.65 27.66 12.95
C SER A 96 7.20 28.26 11.60
N ARG A 97 7.96 28.07 10.51
CA ARG A 97 7.56 28.47 9.15
C ARG A 97 6.64 27.46 8.46
N LEU A 98 6.75 26.18 8.79
CA LEU A 98 5.85 25.14 8.29
C LEU A 98 4.43 25.34 8.85
N VAL A 99 4.29 25.51 10.16
CA VAL A 99 2.99 25.74 10.82
C VAL A 99 2.27 27.00 10.29
N GLN A 100 3.00 28.07 9.98
CA GLN A 100 2.44 29.30 9.38
C GLN A 100 2.03 29.14 7.90
N THR A 101 2.44 28.04 7.27
CA THR A 101 2.12 27.69 5.88
C THR A 101 0.87 26.82 5.85
N GLU A 102 0.81 25.79 6.70
CA GLU A 102 -0.34 24.90 6.88
C GLU A 102 -1.62 25.69 7.22
N GLN A 103 -1.54 26.62 8.18
CA GLN A 103 -2.66 27.49 8.59
C GLN A 103 -3.22 28.41 7.47
N LYS A 104 -2.49 28.59 6.36
CA LYS A 104 -2.96 29.37 5.19
C LYS A 104 -3.58 28.52 4.09
N VAL A 105 -3.30 27.22 4.08
CA VAL A 105 -4.02 26.25 3.24
C VAL A 105 -5.41 26.04 3.83
N GLU A 106 -5.48 25.83 5.15
CA GLU A 106 -6.72 25.58 5.92
C GLU A 106 -7.78 26.68 5.71
N GLU A 107 -7.39 27.97 5.74
CA GLU A 107 -8.29 29.13 5.50
C GLU A 107 -8.82 29.22 4.04
N THR A 108 -8.29 28.43 3.11
CA THR A 108 -8.73 28.37 1.71
C THR A 108 -9.74 27.23 1.46
N GLU A 109 -9.82 26.22 2.31
CA GLU A 109 -10.57 24.98 2.06
C GLU A 109 -12.06 25.04 2.45
N GLU A 110 -12.47 25.94 3.37
CA GLU A 110 -13.85 26.01 3.93
C GLU A 110 -15.00 26.31 2.93
N ARG A 111 -14.72 26.48 1.63
CA ARG A 111 -15.72 26.94 0.63
C ARG A 111 -16.18 25.92 -0.40
N VAL A 112 -15.74 24.67 -0.33
CA VAL A 112 -16.07 23.61 -1.32
C VAL A 112 -16.46 22.30 -0.61
N ILE A 113 -17.01 21.34 -1.37
CA ILE A 113 -17.32 19.95 -0.97
C ILE A 113 -18.66 19.75 -0.21
N GLN A 114 -19.74 19.63 -0.99
CA GLN A 114 -20.93 18.83 -0.68
C GLN A 114 -21.23 17.89 -1.87
N VAL A 115 -21.78 16.68 -1.61
CA VAL A 115 -22.30 15.68 -2.59
C VAL A 115 -21.16 14.92 -3.36
N ALA A 116 -21.17 13.59 -3.64
CA ALA A 116 -22.24 12.58 -3.83
C ALA A 116 -21.93 11.11 -3.35
N ASN A 117 -22.30 10.06 -4.14
CA ASN A 117 -22.01 8.59 -4.03
C ASN A 117 -22.07 7.93 -5.45
N SER A 118 -21.81 6.66 -5.88
CA SER A 118 -20.89 5.50 -5.62
C SER A 118 -20.92 4.43 -6.80
N THR A 119 -20.26 3.24 -6.74
CA THR A 119 -20.07 2.12 -7.79
C THR A 119 -18.86 2.03 -8.78
N PRO A 120 -18.11 0.91 -8.78
CA PRO A 120 -18.35 -0.07 -9.84
C PRO A 120 -18.33 -1.55 -9.40
N PHE A 121 -19.35 -2.31 -9.82
CA PHE A 121 -19.09 -3.27 -10.89
C PHE A 121 -19.21 -2.51 -12.22
N ILE A 122 -18.74 -3.04 -13.36
CA ILE A 122 -18.86 -2.30 -14.62
C ILE A 122 -20.32 -2.12 -15.01
N GLN A 123 -20.82 -0.91 -14.79
CA GLN A 123 -21.78 -0.27 -15.66
C GLN A 123 -21.06 0.11 -16.95
N GLU A 124 -21.38 -0.62 -18.02
CA GLU A 124 -21.63 0.09 -19.27
C GLU A 124 -22.78 1.07 -18.97
N ARG A 125 -22.66 2.31 -19.46
CA ARG A 125 -23.58 3.42 -19.17
C ARG A 125 -25.04 2.95 -19.32
N PRO A 126 -25.91 3.10 -18.31
CA PRO A 126 -27.34 2.85 -18.49
C PRO A 126 -27.85 3.69 -19.65
N GLU A 127 -28.39 3.05 -20.70
CA GLU A 127 -28.87 3.77 -21.90
C GLU A 127 -30.15 4.57 -21.62
N GLU A 128 -30.86 4.25 -20.54
CA GLU A 128 -31.98 5.05 -20.03
C GLU A 128 -31.51 6.04 -18.96
N ALA A 129 -31.95 7.31 -19.07
CA ALA A 129 -31.37 8.46 -18.39
C ALA A 129 -31.71 8.55 -16.88
N GLY A 130 -31.02 7.76 -16.07
CA GLY A 130 -31.01 7.89 -14.61
C GLY A 130 -30.14 9.06 -14.14
N GLY A 131 -30.71 10.26 -14.08
CA GLY A 131 -30.01 11.48 -13.63
C GLY A 131 -30.95 12.65 -13.35
N PHE A 132 -30.37 13.79 -12.97
CA PHE A 132 -31.06 15.07 -12.84
C PHE A 132 -30.36 16.17 -13.64
N GLN A 133 -31.10 17.17 -14.12
CA GLN A 133 -30.56 18.28 -14.89
C GLN A 133 -30.09 19.41 -13.98
N MET A 134 -28.90 19.94 -14.25
CA MET A 134 -28.30 21.11 -13.61
C MET A 134 -27.88 22.10 -14.70
N GLY A 135 -28.81 23.00 -15.07
CA GLY A 135 -28.71 23.71 -16.34
C GLY A 135 -28.78 22.72 -17.50
N ASP A 136 -27.92 22.87 -18.49
CA ASP A 136 -27.80 21.95 -19.64
C ASP A 136 -27.02 20.65 -19.31
N THR A 137 -26.54 20.49 -18.07
CA THR A 137 -25.75 19.31 -17.66
C THR A 137 -26.63 18.25 -17.01
N ASN A 138 -26.62 17.05 -17.57
CA ASN A 138 -27.16 15.86 -16.92
C ASN A 138 -26.16 15.33 -15.88
N VAL A 139 -26.59 15.18 -14.63
CA VAL A 139 -25.77 14.68 -13.51
C VAL A 139 -26.31 13.33 -13.04
N GLN A 140 -25.42 12.34 -12.91
CA GLN A 140 -25.74 11.00 -12.43
C GLN A 140 -25.00 10.71 -11.12
N ILE A 141 -25.74 10.18 -10.14
CA ILE A 141 -25.26 9.73 -8.83
C ILE A 141 -25.75 8.28 -8.69
N HIS A 142 -24.90 7.32 -9.06
CA HIS A 142 -25.18 5.87 -8.89
C HIS A 142 -24.69 5.42 -7.51
N GLY A 143 -24.62 4.12 -7.18
CA GLY A 143 -24.05 3.73 -5.88
C GLY A 143 -23.63 2.29 -5.58
N TYR A 144 -22.71 2.15 -4.60
CA TYR A 144 -22.84 1.13 -3.56
C TYR A 144 -22.27 1.53 -2.19
N VAL A 145 -22.94 1.01 -1.16
CA VAL A 145 -22.39 0.79 0.19
C VAL A 145 -22.01 -0.68 0.31
N LYS A 146 -20.85 -0.98 0.88
CA LYS A 146 -20.40 -2.34 1.20
C LYS A 146 -19.98 -2.40 2.67
N LEU A 147 -20.30 -3.51 3.33
CA LEU A 147 -19.74 -3.91 4.61
C LEU A 147 -19.03 -5.25 4.41
N ASP A 148 -17.77 -5.31 4.84
CA ASP A 148 -16.97 -6.52 4.88
C ASP A 148 -16.69 -6.95 6.32
N THR A 149 -16.60 -8.27 6.49
CA THR A 149 -16.24 -8.93 7.74
C THR A 149 -15.25 -10.04 7.40
N ILE A 150 -14.00 -9.82 7.79
CA ILE A 150 -12.85 -10.60 7.36
C ILE A 150 -12.27 -11.30 8.58
N PHE A 151 -11.97 -12.59 8.44
CA PHE A 151 -11.18 -13.38 9.36
C PHE A 151 -9.92 -13.84 8.63
N SER A 152 -8.74 -13.58 9.20
CA SER A 152 -7.45 -13.89 8.58
C SER A 152 -6.55 -14.67 9.53
N ASN A 153 -5.83 -15.65 9.00
CA ASN A 153 -4.76 -16.34 9.69
C ASN A 153 -3.54 -16.44 8.76
N PHE A 154 -2.41 -15.94 9.23
CA PHE A 154 -1.13 -15.96 8.53
C PHE A 154 -0.24 -17.04 9.17
N SER A 155 0.62 -17.74 8.44
CA SER A 155 1.51 -18.74 9.07
C SER A 155 2.72 -18.13 9.81
N ASP A 156 3.17 -16.96 9.36
CA ASP A 156 4.49 -16.40 9.72
C ASP A 156 4.34 -15.13 10.58
N GLY A 157 3.42 -15.17 11.54
CA GLY A 157 3.11 -14.05 12.43
C GLY A 157 1.99 -13.12 11.94
N VAL A 158 1.47 -12.30 12.85
CA VAL A 158 0.21 -11.56 12.66
C VAL A 158 0.44 -10.11 12.21
N LEU A 159 -0.30 -9.66 11.19
CA LEU A 159 -0.33 -8.25 10.80
C LEU A 159 -0.98 -7.37 11.89
N GLY A 160 -0.29 -6.27 12.24
CA GLY A 160 -0.78 -5.27 13.20
C GLY A 160 -2.12 -4.65 12.79
N SER A 161 -2.94 -4.24 13.75
CA SER A 161 -4.38 -3.97 13.54
C SER A 161 -4.71 -2.90 12.50
N SER A 162 -3.86 -1.89 12.32
CA SER A 162 -4.04 -0.83 11.31
C SER A 162 -3.40 -1.14 9.94
N ASN A 163 -2.88 -2.36 9.74
CA ASN A 163 -2.25 -2.75 8.47
C ASN A 163 -3.29 -3.06 7.40
N ILE A 164 -3.19 -2.39 6.24
CA ILE A 164 -4.10 -2.53 5.09
C ILE A 164 -4.23 -3.95 4.53
N GLY A 165 -3.25 -4.85 4.77
CA GLY A 165 -3.34 -6.27 4.44
C GLY A 165 -4.37 -7.05 5.26
N ARG A 166 -5.00 -6.42 6.26
CA ARG A 166 -6.17 -6.93 6.99
C ARG A 166 -7.50 -6.54 6.33
N ASP A 167 -7.56 -5.39 5.66
CA ASP A 167 -8.77 -4.88 4.99
C ASP A 167 -9.12 -5.63 3.69
N PHE A 168 -8.11 -6.17 3.01
CA PHE A 168 -8.19 -6.94 1.76
C PHE A 168 -6.85 -7.64 1.51
N TYR A 169 -6.74 -8.44 0.45
CA TYR A 169 -5.58 -9.28 0.16
C TYR A 169 -4.53 -8.55 -0.66
N ILE A 170 -3.35 -8.39 -0.06
CA ILE A 170 -2.15 -7.82 -0.66
C ILE A 170 -1.03 -8.88 -0.55
N PRO A 171 -0.59 -9.50 -1.66
CA PRO A 171 0.37 -10.61 -1.64
C PRO A 171 1.68 -10.21 -0.95
N GLY A 172 2.21 -9.02 -1.26
CA GLY A 172 3.46 -8.50 -0.69
C GLY A 172 3.39 -8.17 0.81
N LEU A 173 2.22 -8.27 1.43
CA LEU A 173 2.02 -8.13 2.88
C LEU A 173 1.69 -9.46 3.57
N VAL A 174 1.67 -10.59 2.85
CA VAL A 174 1.76 -11.91 3.48
C VAL A 174 3.14 -11.97 4.18
N PRO A 175 3.19 -12.15 5.52
CA PRO A 175 4.44 -12.27 6.26
C PRO A 175 5.20 -13.52 5.81
N VAL A 176 6.53 -13.46 5.92
CA VAL A 176 7.43 -14.60 5.71
C VAL A 176 8.53 -14.52 6.77
N ALA A 177 8.80 -15.62 7.46
CA ALA A 177 9.76 -15.72 8.56
C ALA A 177 10.76 -16.88 8.34
N ALA A 178 11.84 -16.89 9.11
CA ALA A 178 12.84 -17.97 9.09
C ALA A 178 12.59 -19.06 10.14
N GLU A 179 11.63 -18.84 11.03
CA GLU A 179 11.14 -19.76 12.06
C GLU A 179 9.61 -19.62 12.07
N ASP A 180 8.87 -20.71 12.31
CA ASP A 180 7.40 -20.68 12.35
C ASP A 180 6.90 -19.77 13.50
N ILE A 181 6.20 -18.68 13.17
CA ILE A 181 5.67 -17.74 14.18
C ILE A 181 4.18 -18.01 14.39
N ASP A 182 3.88 -18.79 15.43
CA ASP A 182 2.54 -19.13 15.90
C ASP A 182 1.61 -17.89 15.91
N SER A 183 0.46 -18.02 15.27
CA SER A 183 -0.34 -16.89 14.79
C SER A 183 -1.82 -17.19 14.95
N ASP A 184 -2.52 -16.34 15.71
CA ASP A 184 -3.96 -16.43 15.94
C ASP A 184 -4.77 -15.96 14.72
N TRP A 185 -6.05 -16.36 14.67
CA TRP A 185 -7.02 -15.76 13.76
C TRP A 185 -7.36 -14.32 14.20
N VAL A 186 -7.12 -13.35 13.33
CA VAL A 186 -7.57 -11.97 13.51
C VAL A 186 -8.87 -11.70 12.78
N ASN A 187 -9.66 -10.76 13.29
CA ASN A 187 -10.93 -10.35 12.71
C ASN A 187 -10.97 -8.84 12.44
N ASP A 188 -11.60 -8.45 11.34
CA ASP A 188 -11.67 -7.07 10.85
C ASP A 188 -13.05 -6.80 10.24
N PHE A 189 -13.67 -5.68 10.63
CA PHE A 189 -15.04 -5.32 10.26
C PHE A 189 -15.02 -3.87 9.75
N ASN A 190 -15.16 -3.67 8.44
CA ASN A 190 -15.01 -2.35 7.85
C ASN A 190 -15.99 -2.10 6.68
N PRO A 191 -16.44 -0.85 6.46
CA PRO A 191 -17.19 -0.45 5.28
C PRO A 191 -16.33 0.33 4.27
N ARG A 192 -15.00 0.23 4.36
CA ARG A 192 -14.02 1.12 3.69
C ARG A 192 -14.12 1.08 2.15
N GLU A 193 -14.60 -0.04 1.60
CA GLU A 193 -14.83 -0.19 0.16
C GLU A 193 -16.05 0.60 -0.37
N THR A 194 -16.90 1.15 0.51
CA THR A 194 -17.99 2.06 0.15
C THR A 194 -17.43 3.21 -0.68
N ARG A 195 -18.09 3.50 -1.80
CA ARG A 195 -17.51 4.32 -2.88
C ARG A 195 -18.19 5.69 -2.99
N LEU A 196 -17.87 6.46 -4.04
CA LEU A 196 -18.59 7.65 -4.51
C LEU A 196 -18.31 7.86 -6.01
N LEU A 197 -19.32 8.09 -6.88
CA LEU A 197 -19.19 8.39 -8.30
C LEU A 197 -20.21 9.42 -8.80
N ILE A 198 -19.72 10.59 -9.17
CA ILE A 198 -20.46 11.56 -9.97
C ILE A 198 -20.05 11.35 -11.42
N ASP A 199 -20.99 11.05 -12.31
CA ASP A 199 -20.81 11.21 -13.76
C ASP A 199 -21.62 12.43 -14.24
N THR A 200 -21.11 13.15 -15.23
CA THR A 200 -21.88 14.18 -15.95
C THR A 200 -21.86 13.97 -17.46
N ASP A 201 -22.87 14.51 -18.15
CA ASP A 201 -22.87 14.76 -19.58
C ASP A 201 -23.36 16.20 -19.82
N THR A 202 -22.55 17.01 -20.51
CA THR A 202 -22.83 18.40 -20.88
C THR A 202 -22.67 18.56 -22.40
N PRO A 203 -23.71 19.01 -23.15
CA PRO A 203 -23.59 19.34 -24.56
C PRO A 203 -22.84 20.69 -24.72
N ILE A 204 -21.93 20.78 -25.69
CA ILE A 204 -21.22 22.01 -26.03
C ILE A 204 -21.17 22.15 -27.56
N GLY A 205 -22.12 22.91 -28.11
CA GLY A 205 -22.35 22.93 -29.55
C GLY A 205 -22.76 21.55 -30.07
N ASP A 206 -22.10 21.09 -31.13
CA ASP A 206 -22.30 19.75 -31.70
C ASP A 206 -21.55 18.64 -30.94
N HIS A 207 -20.76 18.98 -29.92
CA HIS A 207 -19.91 18.06 -29.14
C HIS A 207 -20.54 17.73 -27.79
N LYS A 208 -20.00 16.69 -27.12
CA LYS A 208 -20.37 16.35 -25.75
C LYS A 208 -19.15 16.19 -24.84
N VAL A 209 -19.14 16.95 -23.75
CA VAL A 209 -18.25 16.71 -22.62
C VAL A 209 -18.92 15.72 -21.67
N SER A 210 -18.20 14.71 -21.21
CA SER A 210 -18.60 13.94 -20.02
C SER A 210 -17.52 14.08 -18.96
N THR A 211 -17.87 14.09 -17.67
CA THR A 211 -16.85 14.00 -16.59
C THR A 211 -17.16 12.84 -15.65
N ARG A 212 -16.13 12.39 -14.91
CA ARG A 212 -16.30 11.51 -13.74
C ARG A 212 -15.48 12.04 -12.56
N ILE A 213 -16.05 11.94 -11.36
CA ILE A 213 -15.32 11.99 -10.08
C ILE A 213 -15.67 10.73 -9.28
N GLU A 214 -14.68 9.85 -9.04
CA GLU A 214 -14.81 8.61 -8.27
C GLU A 214 -13.96 8.68 -6.99
N LEU A 215 -14.54 8.46 -5.80
CA LEU A 215 -13.87 8.37 -4.49
C LEU A 215 -14.14 6.99 -3.80
N ASP A 216 -13.31 6.56 -2.84
CA ASP A 216 -13.65 5.54 -1.81
C ASP A 216 -12.97 5.87 -0.46
N PHE A 217 -13.18 5.02 0.57
CA PHE A 217 -12.54 5.12 1.88
C PHE A 217 -11.49 4.00 2.14
N GLN A 218 -11.03 3.32 1.09
CA GLN A 218 -10.14 2.16 1.18
C GLN A 218 -8.68 2.61 1.03
N VAL A 219 -7.75 2.03 1.78
CA VAL A 219 -6.31 2.38 1.72
C VAL A 219 -6.05 3.87 2.01
N THR A 220 -6.65 4.39 3.09
CA THR A 220 -6.46 5.78 3.54
C THR A 220 -6.05 5.83 5.01
N GLY A 221 -5.14 6.74 5.35
CA GLY A 221 -4.86 7.10 6.74
C GLY A 221 -5.98 7.96 7.35
N GLY A 222 -5.82 8.33 8.62
CA GLY A 222 -6.76 9.17 9.37
C GLY A 222 -7.05 8.61 10.75
N GLY A 223 -8.19 7.94 10.91
CA GLY A 223 -8.63 7.34 12.18
C GLY A 223 -8.26 5.87 12.35
N ASP A 224 -8.59 5.36 13.54
CA ASP A 224 -8.45 3.98 13.96
C ASP A 224 -9.66 3.52 14.77
N GLU A 225 -9.76 2.20 15.03
CA GLU A 225 -10.80 1.56 15.84
C GLU A 225 -10.77 1.99 17.32
N ARG A 226 -9.68 2.64 17.75
CA ARG A 226 -9.43 3.08 19.13
C ARG A 226 -10.07 4.45 19.44
N ILE A 227 -10.26 5.32 18.44
CA ILE A 227 -10.92 6.63 18.61
C ILE A 227 -12.34 6.64 18.03
N SER A 228 -12.49 6.43 16.72
CA SER A 228 -13.75 6.72 16.02
C SER A 228 -13.97 5.97 14.70
N ASN A 229 -13.02 5.13 14.27
CA ASN A 229 -13.06 4.37 13.02
C ASN A 229 -13.39 5.23 11.79
N SER A 230 -12.79 6.43 11.73
CA SER A 230 -13.08 7.45 10.71
C SER A 230 -12.05 7.44 9.58
N PHE A 231 -12.51 7.41 8.33
CA PHE A 231 -11.65 7.32 7.15
C PHE A 231 -11.79 8.55 6.25
N VAL A 232 -10.68 8.96 5.65
CA VAL A 232 -10.65 10.06 4.69
C VAL A 232 -11.16 9.54 3.34
N PRO A 233 -12.08 10.23 2.64
CA PRO A 233 -12.45 9.87 1.27
C PRO A 233 -11.29 10.22 0.33
N ARG A 234 -10.70 9.24 -0.36
CA ARG A 234 -9.65 9.45 -1.36
C ARG A 234 -10.20 9.49 -2.79
N MET A 235 -9.51 10.21 -3.67
CA MET A 235 -9.76 10.18 -5.11
C MET A 235 -9.25 8.89 -5.77
N ARG A 236 -10.09 8.28 -6.61
CA ARG A 236 -9.77 7.08 -7.40
C ARG A 236 -9.68 7.37 -8.88
N GLN A 237 -10.64 8.10 -9.42
CA GLN A 237 -10.66 8.59 -10.81
C GLN A 237 -11.19 10.03 -10.82
N ALA A 238 -10.60 10.90 -11.62
CA ALA A 238 -11.11 12.23 -11.90
C ALA A 238 -10.68 12.62 -13.31
N TYR A 239 -11.61 12.57 -14.26
CA TYR A 239 -11.29 12.80 -15.67
C TYR A 239 -12.42 13.49 -16.43
N ILE A 240 -12.04 14.13 -17.53
CA ILE A 240 -12.92 14.67 -18.57
C ILE A 240 -12.82 13.74 -19.78
N ARG A 241 -13.95 13.51 -20.47
CA ARG A 241 -14.01 13.00 -21.84
C ARG A 241 -14.53 14.08 -22.77
N PHE A 242 -13.91 14.18 -23.94
CA PHE A 242 -14.36 15.04 -25.03
C PHE A 242 -14.24 14.25 -26.33
N ASP A 243 -15.39 13.84 -26.86
CA ASP A 243 -15.52 12.88 -27.96
C ASP A 243 -14.64 11.62 -27.76
N ASP A 244 -13.67 11.39 -28.64
CA ASP A 244 -12.71 10.27 -28.62
C ASP A 244 -11.66 10.37 -27.47
N TRP A 245 -11.51 11.52 -26.83
CA TRP A 245 -10.43 11.80 -25.85
C TRP A 245 -10.85 11.59 -24.39
N LEU A 246 -9.89 11.17 -23.56
CA LEU A 246 -9.95 11.22 -22.10
C LEU A 246 -8.73 11.95 -21.56
N LEU A 247 -8.94 12.85 -20.58
CA LEU A 247 -7.90 13.62 -19.90
C LEU A 247 -8.13 13.59 -18.38
N GLY A 248 -7.13 13.20 -17.60
CA GLY A 248 -7.19 13.14 -16.13
C GLY A 248 -6.88 11.75 -15.56
N GLN A 249 -7.15 11.53 -14.28
CA GLN A 249 -6.84 10.27 -13.59
C GLN A 249 -7.91 9.20 -13.88
N ALA A 250 -7.50 8.09 -14.49
CA ALA A 250 -8.35 6.96 -14.81
C ALA A 250 -7.61 5.62 -14.61
N TRP A 251 -8.31 4.50 -14.73
CA TRP A 251 -7.66 3.19 -14.90
C TRP A 251 -6.75 3.18 -16.12
N SER A 252 -5.52 2.67 -15.93
CA SER A 252 -4.53 2.52 -16.99
C SER A 252 -5.12 1.82 -18.22
N THR A 253 -4.67 2.23 -19.40
CA THR A 253 -4.99 1.60 -20.68
C THR A 253 -4.40 0.18 -20.76
N PHE A 254 -3.40 -0.13 -19.93
CA PHE A 254 -2.86 -1.47 -19.77
C PHE A 254 -3.80 -2.38 -18.96
N GLN A 255 -4.75 -1.83 -18.19
CA GLN A 255 -5.70 -2.59 -17.38
C GLN A 255 -7.04 -2.87 -18.09
N ASP A 256 -7.45 -4.14 -18.13
CA ASP A 256 -8.81 -4.57 -18.47
C ASP A 256 -9.69 -4.78 -17.22
N VAL A 257 -10.31 -3.68 -16.78
CA VAL A 257 -11.29 -3.68 -15.67
C VAL A 257 -12.46 -4.66 -15.93
N SER A 258 -12.75 -5.04 -17.18
CA SER A 258 -13.83 -5.99 -17.53
C SER A 258 -13.41 -7.46 -17.55
N ALA A 259 -12.12 -7.75 -17.40
CA ALA A 259 -11.61 -9.09 -17.07
C ALA A 259 -11.52 -9.32 -15.55
N LEU A 260 -11.59 -8.28 -14.71
CA LEU A 260 -11.56 -8.47 -13.24
C LEU A 260 -12.64 -9.48 -12.79
N PRO A 261 -12.31 -10.42 -11.89
CA PRO A 261 -13.27 -11.38 -11.33
C PRO A 261 -14.45 -10.76 -10.57
N ASP A 262 -15.42 -11.60 -10.18
CA ASP A 262 -16.55 -11.25 -9.30
C ASP A 262 -16.24 -11.84 -7.91
N ASN A 263 -15.07 -11.48 -7.37
CA ASN A 263 -14.59 -11.84 -6.03
C ASN A 263 -15.18 -10.90 -4.97
N LEU A 264 -15.11 -11.29 -3.69
CA LEU A 264 -15.53 -10.48 -2.55
C LEU A 264 -14.38 -9.63 -1.99
N ASP A 265 -13.16 -10.15 -2.04
CA ASP A 265 -11.95 -9.34 -1.87
C ASP A 265 -11.94 -8.13 -2.81
N PHE A 266 -11.36 -7.02 -2.36
CA PHE A 266 -11.31 -5.74 -3.08
C PHE A 266 -10.68 -5.81 -4.49
N ILE A 267 -9.79 -6.78 -4.72
CA ILE A 267 -9.09 -7.01 -5.98
C ILE A 267 -9.26 -8.47 -6.43
N GLY A 268 -9.25 -9.43 -5.50
CA GLY A 268 -9.22 -10.85 -5.81
C GLY A 268 -7.78 -11.33 -6.06
N PRO A 269 -7.45 -11.84 -7.26
CA PRO A 269 -6.12 -12.37 -7.58
C PRO A 269 -5.11 -11.23 -7.81
N THR A 270 -4.75 -10.54 -6.73
CA THR A 270 -3.96 -9.31 -6.74
C THR A 270 -2.62 -9.49 -7.46
N GLU A 271 -1.90 -10.59 -7.16
CA GLU A 271 -0.63 -10.96 -7.80
C GLU A 271 -0.73 -11.08 -9.32
N GLY A 272 -1.84 -11.63 -9.82
CA GLY A 272 -2.12 -11.79 -11.25
C GLY A 272 -2.70 -10.55 -11.96
N THR A 273 -2.98 -9.46 -11.25
CA THR A 273 -3.79 -8.34 -11.74
C THR A 273 -2.96 -7.10 -12.06
N VAL A 274 -3.21 -6.48 -13.22
CA VAL A 274 -2.75 -5.12 -13.52
C VAL A 274 -3.65 -4.12 -12.78
N PHE A 275 -3.13 -3.34 -11.81
CA PHE A 275 -3.99 -2.54 -10.90
C PHE A 275 -3.59 -1.06 -10.75
N GLU A 276 -3.27 -0.39 -11.86
CA GLU A 276 -2.86 1.03 -11.84
C GLU A 276 -4.00 2.02 -12.19
N ARG A 277 -4.01 3.19 -11.53
CA ARG A 277 -4.90 4.34 -11.78
C ARG A 277 -4.13 5.65 -11.61
N GLN A 278 -3.82 6.29 -12.73
CA GLN A 278 -2.92 7.44 -12.80
C GLN A 278 -3.43 8.50 -13.78
N PRO A 279 -2.97 9.77 -13.68
CA PRO A 279 -3.22 10.79 -14.70
C PRO A 279 -2.79 10.34 -16.09
N MET A 280 -3.60 10.63 -17.11
CA MET A 280 -3.30 10.30 -18.50
C MET A 280 -3.96 11.25 -19.51
N ILE A 281 -3.44 11.21 -20.73
CA ILE A 281 -4.13 11.66 -21.94
C ILE A 281 -4.31 10.43 -22.82
N ARG A 282 -5.56 10.10 -23.19
CA ARG A 282 -5.89 8.95 -24.04
C ARG A 282 -6.77 9.33 -25.22
N TYR A 283 -6.45 8.80 -26.39
CA TYR A 283 -7.26 8.84 -27.59
C TYR A 283 -7.84 7.46 -27.90
N THR A 284 -9.13 7.40 -28.25
CA THR A 284 -9.88 6.17 -28.54
C THR A 284 -10.42 6.21 -29.97
N LYS A 285 -10.20 5.18 -30.78
CA LYS A 285 -10.78 5.12 -32.14
C LYS A 285 -11.14 3.69 -32.54
N GLY A 286 -12.44 3.40 -32.53
CA GLY A 286 -12.95 2.05 -32.81
C GLY A 286 -12.39 1.04 -31.80
N PRO A 287 -11.68 -0.02 -32.24
CA PRO A 287 -11.09 -1.00 -31.34
C PRO A 287 -9.76 -0.56 -30.70
N TRP A 288 -9.18 0.57 -31.11
CA TRP A 288 -7.87 1.04 -30.66
C TRP A 288 -7.95 2.11 -29.58
N GLU A 289 -7.06 2.02 -28.59
CA GLU A 289 -6.79 3.07 -27.60
C GLU A 289 -5.27 3.35 -27.57
N LEU A 290 -4.90 4.63 -27.49
CA LEU A 290 -3.51 5.11 -27.38
C LEU A 290 -3.43 6.10 -26.23
N ALA A 291 -2.53 5.89 -25.27
CA ALA A 291 -2.39 6.75 -24.10
C ALA A 291 -0.94 7.12 -23.78
N LEU A 292 -0.78 8.31 -23.20
CA LEU A 292 0.38 8.73 -22.43
C LEU A 292 -0.07 8.86 -20.98
N GLU A 293 0.58 8.13 -20.08
CA GLU A 293 0.17 7.97 -18.68
C GLU A 293 1.30 8.40 -17.74
N GLN A 294 0.96 8.93 -16.56
CA GLN A 294 1.97 9.45 -15.65
C GLN A 294 2.84 8.33 -15.07
N ALA A 295 4.10 8.33 -15.49
CA ALA A 295 5.13 7.41 -15.03
C ALA A 295 5.52 7.63 -13.56
N GLU A 296 6.15 6.61 -13.00
CA GLU A 296 6.82 6.57 -11.69
C GLU A 296 7.71 5.33 -11.67
N THR A 297 8.97 5.49 -11.29
CA THR A 297 9.93 4.40 -11.21
C THR A 297 10.17 3.97 -9.77
N THR A 298 10.01 2.68 -9.51
CA THR A 298 10.36 2.05 -8.22
C THR A 298 11.59 1.18 -8.39
N VAL A 299 12.58 1.35 -7.51
CA VAL A 299 13.88 0.65 -7.59
C VAL A 299 14.19 -0.06 -6.27
N THR A 300 14.76 -1.27 -6.36
CA THR A 300 15.33 -2.00 -5.23
C THR A 300 16.77 -1.54 -5.00
N THR A 301 17.08 -1.06 -3.80
CA THR A 301 18.45 -0.74 -3.38
C THR A 301 19.22 -2.00 -2.97
N ARG A 302 20.56 -1.93 -2.91
CA ARG A 302 21.45 -3.09 -2.68
C ARG A 302 21.24 -3.81 -1.33
N ASP A 303 20.55 -3.18 -0.39
CA ASP A 303 20.13 -3.70 0.91
C ASP A 303 18.68 -4.26 0.92
N GLY A 304 18.02 -4.32 -0.23
CA GLY A 304 16.63 -4.79 -0.38
C GLY A 304 15.57 -3.72 -0.13
N GLY A 305 15.96 -2.47 0.17
CA GLY A 305 15.06 -1.35 0.33
C GLY A 305 14.34 -0.96 -0.97
N ARG A 306 13.25 -0.19 -0.86
CA ARG A 306 12.55 0.44 -1.98
C ARG A 306 12.81 1.94 -1.97
N ILE A 307 13.22 2.47 -3.11
CA ILE A 307 13.21 3.90 -3.41
C ILE A 307 12.23 4.22 -4.54
N LEU A 308 11.75 5.45 -4.54
CA LEU A 308 11.11 6.10 -5.68
C LEU A 308 12.17 6.93 -6.41
N SER A 309 12.01 7.12 -7.72
CA SER A 309 12.92 7.91 -8.56
C SER A 309 12.94 9.41 -8.22
N GLY A 310 11.82 9.95 -7.74
CA GLY A 310 11.64 11.39 -7.51
C GLY A 310 11.32 12.17 -8.79
N SER A 311 11.80 11.74 -9.95
CA SER A 311 11.37 12.23 -11.26
C SER A 311 11.29 11.13 -12.32
N ASP A 312 10.30 11.26 -13.21
CA ASP A 312 10.17 10.48 -14.44
C ASP A 312 9.71 11.45 -15.56
N PRO A 313 10.65 12.02 -16.34
CA PRO A 313 10.36 13.12 -17.28
C PRO A 313 9.64 12.69 -18.57
N VAL A 314 9.47 11.38 -18.77
CA VAL A 314 8.81 10.78 -19.95
C VAL A 314 7.60 9.97 -19.46
N PRO A 315 6.37 10.23 -19.97
CA PRO A 315 5.20 9.45 -19.60
C PRO A 315 5.27 8.02 -20.16
N ASP A 316 4.69 7.07 -19.43
CA ASP A 316 4.52 5.69 -19.87
C ASP A 316 3.56 5.67 -21.08
N ALA A 317 3.97 5.04 -22.18
CA ALA A 317 3.21 5.02 -23.43
C ALA A 317 2.50 3.66 -23.61
N VAL A 318 1.18 3.69 -23.77
CA VAL A 318 0.34 2.48 -23.86
C VAL A 318 -0.46 2.44 -25.15
N VAL A 319 -0.47 1.27 -25.80
CA VAL A 319 -1.38 0.94 -26.90
C VAL A 319 -2.26 -0.25 -26.50
N ARG A 320 -3.55 -0.18 -26.82
CA ARG A 320 -4.50 -1.29 -26.63
C ARG A 320 -5.35 -1.53 -27.88
N TYR A 321 -5.60 -2.82 -28.15
CA TYR A 321 -6.58 -3.30 -29.11
C TYR A 321 -7.64 -4.14 -28.39
N THR A 322 -8.93 -3.82 -28.60
CA THR A 322 -10.07 -4.60 -28.10
C THR A 322 -10.78 -5.32 -29.25
N SER A 323 -10.79 -6.66 -29.22
CA SER A 323 -11.69 -7.47 -30.04
C SER A 323 -12.93 -7.86 -29.23
N ARG A 324 -14.13 -7.70 -29.78
CA ARG A 324 -15.40 -7.94 -29.08
C ARG A 324 -16.45 -8.51 -30.04
N GLY A 325 -17.34 -9.35 -29.52
CA GLY A 325 -18.52 -9.87 -30.22
C GLY A 325 -19.49 -10.54 -29.25
N ASP A 326 -20.47 -11.29 -29.77
CA ASP A 326 -21.47 -11.95 -28.93
C ASP A 326 -20.89 -12.95 -27.92
N TRP A 327 -19.70 -13.49 -28.22
CA TRP A 327 -18.93 -14.39 -27.36
C TRP A 327 -18.28 -13.70 -26.15
N GLY A 328 -18.19 -12.36 -26.12
CA GLY A 328 -17.46 -11.60 -25.11
C GLY A 328 -16.40 -10.67 -25.72
N HIS A 329 -15.27 -10.49 -25.03
CA HIS A 329 -14.14 -9.70 -25.55
C HIS A 329 -12.77 -10.28 -25.17
N VAL A 330 -11.76 -9.93 -25.95
CA VAL A 330 -10.33 -10.10 -25.68
C VAL A 330 -9.63 -8.77 -25.91
N ARG A 331 -8.70 -8.43 -25.03
CA ARG A 331 -7.86 -7.24 -25.09
C ARG A 331 -6.40 -7.65 -25.15
N LEU A 332 -5.66 -7.02 -26.06
CA LEU A 332 -4.22 -7.05 -26.11
C LEU A 332 -3.73 -5.61 -25.88
N ALA A 333 -2.92 -5.39 -24.85
CA ALA A 333 -2.28 -4.10 -24.61
C ALA A 333 -0.77 -4.26 -24.46
N GLY A 334 -0.04 -3.26 -24.95
CA GLY A 334 1.41 -3.15 -24.82
C GLY A 334 1.78 -1.82 -24.18
N ILE A 335 2.76 -1.83 -23.28
CA ILE A 335 3.30 -0.66 -22.59
C ILE A 335 4.79 -0.52 -22.90
N LEU A 336 5.23 0.73 -23.10
CA LEU A 336 6.62 1.15 -23.10
C LEU A 336 6.83 2.18 -21.99
N ARG A 337 7.93 2.05 -21.26
CA ARG A 337 8.29 2.83 -20.09
C ARG A 337 9.73 3.29 -20.18
N ASN A 338 10.05 4.47 -19.66
CA ASN A 338 11.43 4.86 -19.41
C ASN A 338 11.62 4.91 -17.90
N LEU A 339 12.32 3.92 -17.32
CA LEU A 339 12.67 3.94 -15.90
C LEU A 339 13.80 4.95 -15.68
N ASN A 340 13.79 5.72 -14.59
CA ASN A 340 14.80 6.75 -14.31
C ASN A 340 15.25 6.68 -12.83
N ILE A 341 16.46 7.16 -12.55
CA ILE A 341 16.94 7.46 -11.19
C ILE A 341 17.85 8.69 -11.20
N GLU A 342 17.69 9.59 -10.22
CA GLU A 342 18.57 10.75 -10.04
C GLU A 342 19.78 10.45 -9.13
N GLU A 343 20.93 11.04 -9.44
CA GLU A 343 22.19 10.97 -8.65
C GLU A 343 22.00 11.33 -7.16
N ASN A 344 20.99 12.16 -6.85
CA ASN A 344 20.71 12.63 -5.49
C ASN A 344 19.95 11.61 -4.61
N MET A 345 19.30 10.60 -5.20
CA MET A 345 18.43 9.66 -4.46
C MET A 345 19.20 8.54 -3.76
N VAL A 346 20.40 8.22 -4.24
CA VAL A 346 21.33 7.26 -3.60
C VAL A 346 22.74 7.82 -3.69
N MET A 347 23.41 7.97 -2.55
CA MET A 347 24.79 8.48 -2.47
C MET A 347 25.74 7.65 -3.36
N GLY A 348 26.12 8.21 -4.51
CA GLY A 348 27.01 7.56 -5.49
C GLY A 348 26.30 6.68 -6.52
N ALA A 349 25.00 6.85 -6.76
CA ALA A 349 24.39 6.46 -8.03
C ALA A 349 24.69 7.52 -9.11
N ALA A 350 24.70 7.10 -10.38
CA ALA A 350 24.66 8.03 -11.50
C ALA A 350 23.20 8.41 -11.80
N GLU A 351 23.00 9.49 -12.56
CA GLU A 351 21.78 9.66 -13.35
C GLU A 351 21.76 8.55 -14.43
N ASP A 352 20.73 7.69 -14.42
CA ASP A 352 20.59 6.61 -15.40
C ASP A 352 19.12 6.39 -15.80
N SER A 353 18.92 5.81 -16.98
CA SER A 353 17.61 5.46 -17.50
C SER A 353 17.60 4.13 -18.24
N ALA A 354 16.62 3.27 -17.95
CA ALA A 354 16.45 1.97 -18.57
C ALA A 354 15.08 1.83 -19.25
N LEU A 355 15.08 1.32 -20.49
CA LEU A 355 13.83 0.99 -21.19
C LEU A 355 13.16 -0.21 -20.51
N ALA A 356 11.90 -0.04 -20.12
CA ALA A 356 11.04 -1.11 -19.63
C ALA A 356 9.82 -1.28 -20.54
N TYR A 357 9.26 -2.48 -20.61
CA TYR A 357 8.22 -2.81 -21.58
C TYR A 357 7.38 -4.00 -21.11
N GLY A 358 6.14 -4.08 -21.60
CA GLY A 358 5.27 -5.20 -21.24
C GLY A 358 4.15 -5.44 -22.24
N LEU A 359 3.64 -6.66 -22.19
CA LEU A 359 2.48 -7.12 -22.95
C LEU A 359 1.48 -7.74 -21.98
N THR A 360 0.19 -7.43 -22.14
CA THR A 360 -0.88 -8.11 -21.41
C THR A 360 -2.00 -8.54 -22.35
N LEU A 361 -2.43 -9.79 -22.19
CA LEU A 361 -3.56 -10.39 -22.86
C LEU A 361 -4.64 -10.70 -21.81
N SER A 362 -5.82 -10.13 -21.99
CA SER A 362 -6.94 -10.24 -21.05
C SER A 362 -8.25 -10.48 -21.78
N GLY A 363 -9.28 -10.91 -21.06
CA GLY A 363 -10.60 -11.05 -21.65
C GLY A 363 -11.68 -11.56 -20.72
N LYS A 364 -12.92 -11.49 -21.24
CA LYS A 364 -14.11 -12.08 -20.64
C LYS A 364 -14.88 -12.83 -21.72
N LEU A 365 -14.98 -14.14 -21.58
CA LEU A 365 -15.65 -15.06 -22.50
C LEU A 365 -16.95 -15.57 -21.88
N LYS A 366 -18.06 -15.48 -22.62
CA LYS A 366 -19.34 -16.08 -22.21
C LYS A 366 -19.26 -17.60 -22.43
N VAL A 367 -19.44 -18.38 -21.37
CA VAL A 367 -19.30 -19.85 -21.40
C VAL A 367 -20.37 -20.52 -20.54
N GLY A 368 -20.77 -21.74 -20.85
CA GLY A 368 -21.73 -22.49 -20.01
C GLY A 368 -23.16 -21.95 -20.04
N ARG A 369 -23.83 -21.92 -18.87
CA ARG A 369 -25.25 -21.57 -18.75
C ARG A 369 -25.46 -20.06 -18.59
N LYS A 370 -26.47 -19.51 -19.30
CA LYS A 370 -27.08 -18.17 -19.17
C LYS A 370 -26.40 -17.23 -18.16
N GLY A 371 -25.36 -16.51 -18.58
CA GLY A 371 -24.68 -15.48 -17.77
C GLY A 371 -23.43 -15.94 -17.00
N SER A 372 -23.12 -17.24 -17.02
CA SER A 372 -21.80 -17.75 -16.62
C SER A 372 -20.72 -17.23 -17.58
N ASP A 373 -19.52 -16.99 -17.05
CA ASP A 373 -18.41 -16.42 -17.81
C ASP A 373 -17.04 -16.86 -17.28
N PHE A 374 -16.06 -16.91 -18.17
CA PHE A 374 -14.65 -17.14 -17.87
C PHE A 374 -13.88 -15.84 -18.11
N ARG A 375 -13.03 -15.45 -17.16
CA ARG A 375 -12.20 -14.25 -17.25
C ARG A 375 -10.75 -14.60 -17.02
N PHE A 376 -9.86 -13.87 -17.69
CA PHE A 376 -8.43 -14.09 -17.57
C PHE A 376 -7.64 -12.82 -17.82
N MET A 377 -6.43 -12.81 -17.28
CA MET A 377 -5.39 -11.83 -17.55
C MET A 377 -4.05 -12.56 -17.52
N GLY A 378 -3.16 -12.27 -18.45
CA GLY A 378 -1.79 -12.76 -18.48
C GLY A 378 -0.87 -11.65 -18.93
N THR A 379 0.09 -11.28 -18.10
CA THR A 379 0.96 -10.12 -18.26
C THR A 379 2.42 -10.58 -18.17
N VAL A 380 3.27 -10.09 -19.07
CA VAL A 380 4.70 -10.41 -19.09
C VAL A 380 5.51 -9.19 -19.54
N GLY A 381 6.67 -8.98 -18.93
CA GLY A 381 7.61 -7.94 -19.35
C GLY A 381 8.65 -7.56 -18.30
N GLU A 382 9.49 -6.61 -18.68
CA GLU A 382 10.56 -6.03 -17.87
C GLU A 382 10.11 -4.69 -17.28
N GLY A 383 10.34 -4.50 -15.98
CA GLY A 383 10.06 -3.22 -15.30
C GLY A 383 8.59 -2.89 -15.07
N LEU A 384 7.75 -3.92 -14.87
CA LEU A 384 6.31 -3.78 -14.69
C LEU A 384 5.85 -3.64 -13.22
N GLY A 385 6.77 -3.53 -12.25
CA GLY A 385 6.47 -3.55 -10.82
C GLY A 385 5.33 -2.61 -10.37
N ARG A 386 5.30 -1.35 -10.85
CA ARG A 386 4.17 -0.42 -10.56
C ARG A 386 2.81 -0.96 -10.99
N TYR A 387 2.75 -1.62 -12.13
CA TYR A 387 1.49 -2.00 -12.76
C TYR A 387 0.90 -3.31 -12.22
N VAL A 388 1.72 -4.21 -11.68
CA VAL A 388 1.35 -5.60 -11.34
C VAL A 388 1.49 -5.89 -9.85
N GLY A 389 0.55 -6.65 -9.27
CA GLY A 389 0.71 -7.19 -7.91
C GLY A 389 0.74 -6.16 -6.78
N LEU A 390 0.38 -4.91 -7.05
CA LEU A 390 0.59 -3.74 -6.17
C LEU A 390 2.07 -3.49 -5.80
N ASN A 391 2.98 -3.55 -6.78
CA ASN A 391 4.43 -3.45 -6.53
C ASN A 391 4.93 -4.60 -5.63
N LEU A 392 4.54 -5.83 -5.98
CA LEU A 392 5.00 -7.07 -5.34
C LEU A 392 6.53 -7.25 -5.46
N VAL A 393 7.08 -6.74 -6.56
CA VAL A 393 8.50 -6.41 -6.78
C VAL A 393 8.60 -4.99 -7.37
N ASN A 394 9.80 -4.43 -7.36
CA ASN A 394 10.07 -3.12 -7.95
C ASN A 394 10.17 -3.17 -9.49
N SER A 395 10.35 -2.01 -10.12
CA SER A 395 10.57 -1.92 -11.58
C SER A 395 12.02 -2.27 -11.96
N ALA A 396 13.01 -1.94 -11.12
CA ALA A 396 14.41 -2.28 -11.35
C ALA A 396 15.16 -2.63 -10.07
N GLY A 397 16.31 -3.30 -10.17
CA GLY A 397 17.36 -3.32 -9.14
C GLY A 397 18.49 -2.35 -9.49
N LEU A 398 19.19 -1.81 -8.49
CA LEU A 398 20.29 -0.85 -8.69
C LEU A 398 21.66 -1.55 -8.77
N ARG A 399 22.38 -1.36 -9.88
CA ARG A 399 23.71 -1.95 -10.16
C ARG A 399 24.84 -1.22 -9.42
N ASP A 400 26.02 -1.84 -9.33
CA ASP A 400 27.18 -1.32 -8.60
C ASP A 400 27.77 -0.03 -9.22
N ASP A 401 27.56 0.19 -10.52
CA ASP A 401 27.91 1.39 -11.28
C ASP A 401 26.82 2.49 -11.23
N GLY A 402 25.71 2.23 -10.55
CA GLY A 402 24.56 3.14 -10.46
C GLY A 402 23.49 2.93 -11.53
N THR A 403 23.70 2.02 -12.49
CA THR A 403 22.71 1.78 -13.57
C THR A 403 21.52 0.92 -13.10
N LEU A 404 20.40 1.01 -13.82
CA LEU A 404 19.16 0.28 -13.53
C LEU A 404 19.13 -1.09 -14.23
N ASP A 405 18.66 -2.12 -13.51
CA ASP A 405 18.44 -3.47 -14.01
C ASP A 405 16.95 -3.82 -13.99
N PRO A 406 16.20 -3.68 -15.10
CA PRO A 406 14.77 -3.96 -15.15
C PRO A 406 14.42 -5.38 -14.69
N ILE A 407 13.52 -5.51 -13.71
CA ILE A 407 13.11 -6.82 -13.19
C ILE A 407 12.11 -7.44 -14.18
N THR A 408 12.43 -8.63 -14.69
CA THR A 408 11.48 -9.40 -15.52
C THR A 408 10.41 -9.99 -14.62
N SER A 409 9.16 -9.95 -15.06
CA SER A 409 8.03 -10.52 -14.33
C SER A 409 7.02 -11.16 -15.27
N TYR A 410 6.37 -12.21 -14.80
CA TYR A 410 5.20 -12.79 -15.45
C TYR A 410 4.13 -13.11 -14.43
N SER A 411 2.89 -12.74 -14.75
CA SER A 411 1.76 -12.86 -13.85
C SER A 411 0.47 -13.12 -14.60
N GLY A 412 -0.56 -13.56 -13.89
CA GLY A 412 -1.88 -13.66 -14.45
C GLY A 412 -2.89 -14.30 -13.51
N PHE A 413 -4.15 -14.28 -13.94
CA PHE A 413 -5.24 -14.98 -13.27
C PHE A 413 -6.15 -15.67 -14.28
N ALA A 414 -6.85 -16.69 -13.79
CA ALA A 414 -7.98 -17.33 -14.45
C ALA A 414 -9.13 -17.43 -13.45
N SER A 415 -10.33 -17.01 -13.87
CA SER A 415 -11.54 -17.04 -13.04
C SER A 415 -12.71 -17.63 -13.82
N TYR A 416 -13.41 -18.59 -13.23
CA TYR A 416 -14.67 -19.11 -13.76
C TYR A 416 -15.83 -18.74 -12.84
N ARG A 417 -16.76 -17.94 -13.38
CA ARG A 417 -18.02 -17.59 -12.73
C ARG A 417 -19.12 -18.52 -13.21
N HIS A 418 -19.66 -19.32 -12.30
CA HIS A 418 -20.84 -20.14 -12.54
C HIS A 418 -22.11 -19.47 -12.00
N MET A 419 -23.09 -19.28 -12.88
CA MET A 419 -24.47 -18.95 -12.49
C MET A 419 -25.22 -20.27 -12.27
N TRP A 420 -25.56 -20.56 -11.01
CA TRP A 420 -26.37 -21.73 -10.64
C TRP A 420 -27.84 -21.49 -10.99
N GLU A 421 -28.35 -20.34 -10.55
CA GLU A 421 -29.71 -19.84 -10.74
C GLU A 421 -29.68 -18.30 -10.82
N GLU A 422 -30.79 -17.64 -11.16
CA GLU A 422 -30.87 -16.18 -11.34
C GLU A 422 -30.33 -15.34 -10.17
N LYS A 423 -30.38 -15.90 -8.94
CA LYS A 423 -29.90 -15.25 -7.72
C LYS A 423 -28.63 -15.84 -7.12
N TRP A 424 -28.13 -16.96 -7.62
CA TRP A 424 -27.02 -17.71 -7.01
C TRP A 424 -25.86 -17.86 -7.97
N ARG A 425 -24.69 -17.33 -7.59
CA ARG A 425 -23.46 -17.42 -8.37
C ARG A 425 -22.27 -17.78 -7.50
N SER A 426 -21.32 -18.52 -8.06
CA SER A 426 -20.04 -18.83 -7.42
C SER A 426 -18.90 -18.54 -8.37
N ASN A 427 -17.78 -18.08 -7.83
CA ASN A 427 -16.55 -17.88 -8.56
C ASN A 427 -15.47 -18.80 -7.99
N LEU A 428 -14.68 -19.40 -8.89
CA LEU A 428 -13.39 -19.97 -8.56
C LEU A 428 -12.33 -19.22 -9.36
N THR A 429 -11.43 -18.57 -8.65
CA THR A 429 -10.33 -17.78 -9.21
C THR A 429 -9.00 -18.35 -8.74
N PHE A 430 -8.03 -18.46 -9.64
CA PHE A 430 -6.62 -18.69 -9.34
C PHE A 430 -5.79 -17.55 -9.92
N GLY A 431 -4.80 -17.07 -9.17
CA GLY A 431 -3.82 -16.09 -9.62
C GLY A 431 -2.40 -16.50 -9.25
N TYR A 432 -1.43 -16.03 -10.05
CA TYR A 432 -0.01 -16.35 -9.92
C TYR A 432 0.86 -15.17 -10.35
N PHE A 433 2.02 -15.04 -9.73
CA PHE A 433 3.10 -14.11 -10.06
C PHE A 433 4.46 -14.76 -9.88
N LYS A 434 5.39 -14.47 -10.79
CA LYS A 434 6.84 -14.74 -10.68
C LYS A 434 7.63 -13.50 -11.08
N ALA A 435 8.74 -13.24 -10.41
CA ALA A 435 9.80 -12.38 -10.89
C ALA A 435 11.07 -13.19 -11.19
N ASP A 436 11.90 -12.68 -12.10
CA ASP A 436 13.30 -13.08 -12.24
C ASP A 436 14.12 -11.93 -11.64
N ASN A 437 14.35 -12.00 -10.31
CA ASN A 437 15.05 -10.93 -9.60
C ASN A 437 16.56 -11.06 -9.80
N PRO A 438 17.28 -9.97 -10.11
CA PRO A 438 18.73 -9.97 -10.05
C PRO A 438 19.17 -9.97 -8.57
N VAL A 439 19.15 -11.13 -7.91
CA VAL A 439 19.34 -11.29 -6.44
C VAL A 439 20.65 -10.73 -5.88
N ARG A 440 21.66 -10.55 -6.74
CA ARG A 440 22.90 -9.82 -6.41
C ARG A 440 22.70 -8.32 -6.13
N LEU A 441 21.61 -7.75 -6.63
CA LEU A 441 21.20 -6.34 -6.51
C LEU A 441 20.01 -6.18 -5.57
N THR A 442 19.10 -7.17 -5.53
CA THR A 442 17.86 -7.10 -4.74
C THR A 442 17.92 -7.79 -3.39
N THR A 443 19.00 -8.52 -3.08
CA THR A 443 19.10 -9.54 -2.02
C THR A 443 18.20 -10.76 -2.24
N MET A 444 18.37 -11.79 -1.39
CA MET A 444 17.51 -12.98 -1.33
C MET A 444 16.21 -12.75 -0.53
N GLY A 445 15.92 -11.53 -0.08
CA GLY A 445 14.76 -11.19 0.75
C GLY A 445 13.54 -10.67 -0.01
N VAL A 446 13.64 -10.51 -1.33
CA VAL A 446 12.51 -10.09 -2.18
C VAL A 446 11.62 -11.26 -2.57
N THR A 447 10.40 -10.94 -3.01
CA THR A 447 9.43 -11.93 -3.52
C THR A 447 9.95 -12.56 -4.81
N ASP A 448 10.13 -13.87 -4.79
CA ASP A 448 10.34 -14.70 -5.98
C ASP A 448 8.97 -14.95 -6.64
N GLU A 449 8.07 -15.62 -5.93
CA GLU A 449 6.72 -15.93 -6.40
C GLU A 449 5.62 -15.73 -5.35
N SER A 450 4.39 -15.61 -5.83
CA SER A 450 3.19 -15.66 -4.98
C SER A 450 2.00 -16.15 -5.80
N TRP A 451 1.08 -16.84 -5.13
CA TRP A 451 -0.14 -17.38 -5.75
C TRP A 451 -1.32 -17.32 -4.81
N SER A 452 -2.54 -17.29 -5.37
CA SER A 452 -3.77 -17.35 -4.59
C SER A 452 -4.85 -18.21 -5.25
N VAL A 453 -5.73 -18.77 -4.44
CA VAL A 453 -7.01 -19.36 -4.84
C VAL A 453 -8.12 -18.69 -4.04
N HIS A 454 -9.11 -18.15 -4.74
CA HIS A 454 -10.32 -17.56 -4.14
C HIS A 454 -11.55 -18.35 -4.60
N ALA A 455 -12.37 -18.82 -3.66
CA ALA A 455 -13.61 -19.53 -3.93
C ALA A 455 -14.77 -18.87 -3.18
N ASN A 456 -15.83 -18.47 -3.89
CA ASN A 456 -16.96 -17.76 -3.29
C ASN A 456 -18.34 -18.30 -3.67
N LEU A 457 -19.33 -17.91 -2.86
CA LEU A 457 -20.74 -18.09 -3.13
C LEU A 457 -21.47 -16.78 -2.77
N ILE A 458 -22.18 -16.22 -3.76
CA ILE A 458 -22.87 -14.92 -3.65
C ILE A 458 -24.35 -15.12 -3.98
N TYR A 459 -25.21 -14.54 -3.13
CA TYR A 459 -26.65 -14.57 -3.23
C TYR A 459 -27.24 -13.16 -3.36
N SER A 460 -27.97 -12.92 -4.45
CA SER A 460 -28.73 -11.69 -4.66
C SER A 460 -30.08 -11.75 -3.96
N LEU A 461 -30.12 -11.30 -2.69
CA LEU A 461 -31.33 -11.20 -1.86
C LEU A 461 -32.46 -10.51 -2.61
N ALA A 462 -32.17 -9.34 -3.17
CA ALA A 462 -33.05 -8.50 -3.95
C ALA A 462 -32.28 -7.86 -5.12
N SER A 463 -32.97 -7.15 -6.01
CA SER A 463 -32.29 -6.35 -7.03
C SER A 463 -31.30 -5.40 -6.38
N ARG A 464 -30.04 -5.42 -6.85
CA ARG A 464 -28.92 -4.62 -6.35
C ARG A 464 -28.45 -4.91 -4.91
N LEU A 465 -29.01 -5.90 -4.21
CA LEU A 465 -28.60 -6.31 -2.86
C LEU A 465 -27.99 -7.71 -2.88
N ASP A 466 -26.66 -7.77 -2.79
CA ASP A 466 -25.88 -9.00 -2.69
C ASP A 466 -25.40 -9.25 -1.26
N VAL A 467 -25.38 -10.51 -0.85
CA VAL A 467 -24.57 -11.03 0.26
C VAL A 467 -23.73 -12.20 -0.23
N GLY A 468 -22.55 -12.41 0.36
CA GLY A 468 -21.73 -13.56 -0.02
C GLY A 468 -20.73 -13.98 1.06
N VAL A 469 -20.15 -15.15 0.85
CA VAL A 469 -18.97 -15.66 1.55
C VAL A 469 -17.90 -16.05 0.54
N GLU A 470 -16.64 -15.76 0.86
CA GLU A 470 -15.44 -16.10 0.10
C GLU A 470 -14.40 -16.72 1.03
N TYR A 471 -13.73 -17.76 0.54
CA TYR A 471 -12.54 -18.32 1.17
C TYR A 471 -11.35 -18.10 0.23
N THR A 472 -10.27 -17.54 0.78
CA THR A 472 -9.02 -17.29 0.08
C THR A 472 -7.91 -18.08 0.77
N ILE A 473 -7.13 -18.79 -0.03
CA ILE A 473 -5.81 -19.29 0.36
C ILE A 473 -4.76 -18.64 -0.53
N SER A 474 -3.61 -18.29 0.03
CA SER A 474 -2.48 -17.74 -0.73
C SER A 474 -1.15 -18.03 -0.04
N GLU A 475 -0.10 -17.95 -0.83
CA GLU A 475 1.28 -18.22 -0.43
C GLU A 475 2.21 -17.23 -1.12
N ARG A 476 3.31 -16.88 -0.45
CA ARG A 476 4.34 -15.99 -0.95
C ARG A 476 5.70 -16.57 -0.59
N THR A 477 6.53 -16.78 -1.60
CA THR A 477 7.87 -17.34 -1.49
C THR A 477 8.91 -16.27 -1.82
N LEU A 478 9.95 -16.20 -1.00
CA LEU A 478 11.09 -15.31 -1.21
C LEU A 478 12.22 -16.05 -1.93
N GLU A 479 13.13 -15.30 -2.56
CA GLU A 479 14.31 -15.82 -3.26
C GLU A 479 15.19 -16.75 -2.40
N ASN A 480 15.20 -16.59 -1.07
CA ASN A 480 15.89 -17.49 -0.14
C ASN A 480 15.19 -18.85 0.09
N GLY A 481 14.02 -19.08 -0.51
CA GLY A 481 13.22 -20.30 -0.36
C GLY A 481 12.34 -20.35 0.89
N LEU A 482 12.28 -19.28 1.69
CA LEU A 482 11.28 -19.14 2.76
C LEU A 482 9.92 -18.77 2.17
N SER A 483 8.86 -19.38 2.69
CA SER A 483 7.49 -19.24 2.19
C SER A 483 6.50 -19.04 3.33
N GLY A 484 5.69 -17.98 3.24
CA GLY A 484 4.62 -17.70 4.19
C GLY A 484 3.25 -17.69 3.51
N SER A 485 2.20 -17.99 4.28
CA SER A 485 0.84 -18.23 3.77
C SER A 485 -0.23 -17.40 4.48
N LEU A 486 -1.38 -17.25 3.82
CA LEU A 486 -2.59 -16.64 4.35
C LEU A 486 -3.81 -17.52 4.06
N ASN A 487 -4.57 -17.81 5.11
CA ASN A 487 -5.93 -18.36 5.06
C ASN A 487 -6.93 -17.27 5.46
N ARG A 488 -7.95 -17.02 4.65
CA ARG A 488 -8.93 -15.94 4.91
C ARG A 488 -10.36 -16.37 4.59
N VAL A 489 -11.28 -16.06 5.51
CA VAL A 489 -12.73 -16.12 5.29
C VAL A 489 -13.27 -14.68 5.27
N GLN A 490 -13.98 -14.30 4.22
CA GLN A 490 -14.60 -12.99 4.08
C GLN A 490 -16.10 -13.13 3.86
N PHE A 491 -16.89 -12.35 4.60
CA PHE A 491 -18.31 -12.15 4.38
C PHE A 491 -18.55 -10.72 3.92
N SER A 492 -19.38 -10.55 2.90
CA SER A 492 -19.72 -9.23 2.35
C SER A 492 -21.22 -9.02 2.30
N THR A 493 -21.66 -7.78 2.56
CA THR A 493 -22.99 -7.28 2.19
C THR A 493 -22.82 -6.04 1.31
N LYS A 494 -23.42 -6.01 0.12
CA LYS A 494 -23.28 -4.91 -0.84
C LYS A 494 -24.65 -4.49 -1.38
N PHE A 495 -25.04 -3.23 -1.12
CA PHE A 495 -26.22 -2.62 -1.72
C PHE A 495 -25.81 -1.56 -2.73
N SER A 496 -26.26 -1.71 -3.98
CA SER A 496 -25.97 -0.78 -5.08
C SER A 496 -27.19 0.08 -5.44
N PHE A 497 -26.99 1.30 -5.95
CA PHE A 497 -28.07 2.23 -6.32
C PHE A 497 -27.89 2.92 -7.68
#